data_AF-A0A6P3ZXP6-F1
#
_entry.id   AF-A0A6P3ZXP6-F1
#
_cell.length_a   1.000
_cell.length_b   1.000
_cell.length_c   1.000
_cell.angle_alpha   90.00
_cell.angle_beta   90.00
_cell.angle_gamma   90.00
#
_symmetry.space_group_name_H-M   'P 1'
#
loop_
_entity.id
_entity.type
_entity.pdbx_description
1 polymer ?
#
loop_
_entity_poly.entity_id
_entity_poly.type
_entity_poly.pdbx_seq_one_letter_code
_entity_poly.pdbx_strand_id
1 'polypeptide(L)'
;MDLPREIDDYIKESIDYSLGLPVSQNILELKLQASEEARRRLRDQYLHLQSKLKEKDIAIDRAKAESNMNALALKKFIEENQKLASECAHLLSQCNKWETECSLYDHDREALMDFGNEADQRAKEAELHVQVLEEEVRELSEELKFYKNEYEAHVVDASAPGTAAEESLLESVLATLITEDEAVSGRAFLEANSVHEPCQRMLKMWDDLKPLTVKVLSLAAELKSHEKDKEHLRTNLCRAEEEVNLLFKENNMLDEENRRLLKLYNRERNHQGSNGKHTSTASAKSNKRKSSSKMSSPIEKKIDFSEQDSARKPLSPLLLNSPESRTLTKVLDNSS
;
A
#
# COMPACT_ATOMS: atom_id res chain seq x y z
N MET A 1 38.77 -54.35 93.88
CA MET A 1 38.56 -55.15 92.66
C MET A 1 39.96 -55.39 92.13
N ASP A 2 40.51 -56.54 92.48
CA ASP A 2 41.92 -56.81 92.22
C ASP A 2 42.10 -57.15 90.75
N LEU A 3 43.03 -56.45 90.10
CA LEU A 3 43.37 -56.72 88.72
C LEU A 3 44.01 -58.12 88.62
N PRO A 4 43.82 -58.84 87.51
CA PRO A 4 44.56 -60.06 87.22
C PRO A 4 46.06 -59.82 87.43
N ARG A 5 46.73 -60.75 88.11
CA ARG A 5 48.13 -60.62 88.53
C ARG A 5 49.08 -60.28 87.37
N GLU A 6 48.80 -60.81 86.18
CA GLU A 6 49.52 -60.53 84.94
C GLU A 6 49.42 -59.06 84.50
N ILE A 7 48.27 -58.42 84.73
CA ILE A 7 48.04 -57.01 84.42
C ILE A 7 48.71 -56.12 85.47
N ASP A 8 48.66 -56.52 86.75
CA ASP A 8 49.30 -55.79 87.84
C ASP A 8 50.84 -55.81 87.72
N ASP A 9 51.41 -56.98 87.40
CA ASP A 9 52.85 -57.15 87.12
C ASP A 9 53.28 -56.36 85.87
N TYR A 10 52.45 -56.34 84.81
CA TYR A 10 52.70 -55.53 83.62
C TYR A 10 52.68 -54.02 83.92
N ILE A 11 51.70 -53.55 84.72
CA ILE A 11 51.60 -52.14 85.11
C ILE A 11 52.82 -51.74 85.95
N LYS A 12 53.17 -52.54 86.96
CA LYS A 12 54.31 -52.29 87.84
C LYS A 12 55.62 -52.18 87.07
N GLU A 13 55.93 -53.17 86.23
CA GLU A 13 57.16 -53.15 85.44
C GLU A 13 57.16 -52.06 84.36
N SER A 14 55.98 -51.65 83.87
CA SER A 14 55.87 -50.52 82.94
C SER A 14 56.10 -49.17 83.64
N ILE A 15 55.76 -49.05 84.93
CA ILE A 15 56.13 -47.91 85.79
C ILE A 15 57.64 -47.93 86.07
N ASP A 16 58.19 -49.08 86.44
CA ASP A 16 59.63 -49.26 86.68
C ASP A 16 60.46 -48.86 85.44
N TYR A 17 60.01 -49.24 84.23
CA TYR A 17 60.61 -48.79 82.98
C TYR A 17 60.62 -47.27 82.81
N SER A 18 59.49 -46.61 83.11
CA SER A 18 59.37 -45.14 83.01
C SER A 18 60.26 -44.40 84.03
N LEU A 19 60.62 -45.07 85.14
CA LEU A 19 61.55 -44.57 86.15
C LEU A 19 63.03 -44.91 85.84
N GLY A 20 63.31 -45.56 84.70
CA GLY A 20 64.66 -45.91 84.27
C GLY A 20 65.24 -47.18 84.91
N LEU A 21 64.40 -47.99 85.56
CA LEU A 21 64.80 -49.27 86.16
C LEU A 21 64.83 -50.39 85.10
N PRO A 22 65.69 -51.41 85.27
CA PRO A 22 65.80 -52.52 84.34
C PRO A 22 64.52 -53.35 84.33
N VAL A 23 63.97 -53.57 83.13
CA VAL A 23 62.72 -54.31 82.89
C VAL A 23 63.04 -55.79 82.65
N SER A 24 62.11 -56.68 83.00
CA SER A 24 62.25 -58.10 82.66
C SER A 24 62.27 -58.33 81.14
N GLN A 25 63.02 -59.35 80.72
CA GLN A 25 63.10 -59.73 79.32
C GLN A 25 61.72 -60.14 78.74
N ASN A 26 60.90 -60.81 79.55
CA ASN A 26 59.56 -61.27 79.14
C ASN A 26 58.64 -60.11 78.73
N ILE A 27 58.67 -58.97 79.44
CA ILE A 27 57.84 -57.81 79.10
C ILE A 27 58.34 -57.10 77.85
N LEU A 28 59.65 -57.02 77.65
CA LEU A 28 60.23 -56.48 76.43
C LEU A 28 59.80 -57.30 75.20
N GLU A 29 59.82 -58.62 75.30
CA GLU A 29 59.35 -59.53 74.24
C GLU A 29 57.85 -59.36 73.98
N LEU A 30 57.02 -59.25 75.03
CA LEU A 30 55.58 -59.03 74.90
C LEU A 30 55.28 -57.69 74.21
N LYS A 31 55.95 -56.60 74.61
CA LYS A 31 55.81 -55.28 74.00
C LYS A 31 56.29 -55.27 72.55
N LEU A 32 57.37 -55.98 72.24
CA LEU A 32 57.85 -56.17 70.87
C LEU A 32 56.81 -56.88 70.02
N GLN A 33 56.26 -58.00 70.50
CA GLN A 33 55.23 -58.77 69.79
C GLN A 33 53.96 -57.93 69.56
N ALA A 34 53.48 -57.22 70.59
CA ALA A 34 52.32 -56.34 70.48
C ALA A 34 52.55 -55.19 69.47
N SER A 35 53.74 -54.60 69.49
CA SER A 35 54.15 -53.56 68.52
C SER A 35 54.22 -54.11 67.09
N GLU A 36 54.79 -55.30 66.91
CA GLU A 36 54.86 -55.97 65.61
C GLU A 36 53.48 -56.35 65.05
N GLU A 37 52.56 -56.78 65.91
CA GLU A 37 51.19 -57.08 65.53
C GLU A 37 50.40 -55.81 65.19
N ALA A 38 50.54 -54.75 65.98
CA ALA A 38 49.97 -53.44 65.67
C ALA A 38 50.49 -52.90 64.33
N ARG A 39 51.81 -53.03 64.07
CA ARG A 39 52.44 -52.66 62.81
C ARG A 39 51.91 -53.47 61.63
N ARG A 40 51.70 -54.78 61.82
CA ARG A 40 51.08 -55.66 60.80
C ARG A 40 49.67 -55.20 60.48
N ARG A 41 48.81 -55.01 61.49
CA ARG A 41 47.43 -54.53 61.31
C ARG A 41 47.37 -53.17 60.61
N LEU A 42 48.25 -52.23 60.99
CA LEU A 42 48.33 -50.92 60.33
C LEU A 42 48.74 -51.05 58.87
N ARG A 43 49.69 -51.93 58.56
CA ARG A 43 50.13 -52.19 57.19
C ARG A 43 49.00 -52.76 56.34
N ASP A 44 48.22 -53.70 56.88
CA ASP A 44 47.09 -54.30 56.19
C ASP A 44 45.98 -53.27 55.93
N GLN A 45 45.69 -52.42 56.92
CA GLN A 45 44.75 -51.30 56.76
C GLN A 45 45.23 -50.30 55.70
N TYR A 46 46.51 -49.96 55.70
CA TYR A 46 47.10 -49.07 54.68
C TYR A 46 46.95 -49.66 53.27
N LEU A 47 47.29 -50.94 53.09
CA LEU A 47 47.15 -51.62 51.79
C LEU A 47 45.69 -51.70 51.34
N HIS A 48 44.78 -51.99 52.26
CA HIS A 48 43.34 -52.01 51.98
C HIS A 48 42.83 -50.63 51.53
N LEU A 49 43.19 -49.56 52.27
CA LEU A 49 42.83 -48.19 51.92
C LEU A 49 43.43 -47.77 50.57
N GLN A 50 44.68 -48.15 50.29
CA GLN A 50 45.33 -47.87 49.01
C GLN A 50 44.62 -48.57 47.85
N SER A 51 44.21 -49.82 48.01
CA SER A 51 43.43 -50.55 47.00
C SER A 51 42.08 -49.86 46.75
N LYS A 52 41.39 -49.46 47.82
CA LYS A 52 40.09 -48.78 47.74
C LYS A 52 40.21 -47.40 47.07
N LEU A 53 41.28 -46.67 47.33
CA LEU A 53 41.54 -45.38 46.68
C LEU A 53 41.71 -45.57 45.16
N LYS A 54 42.52 -46.53 44.73
CA LYS A 54 42.71 -46.84 43.30
C LYS A 54 41.41 -47.25 42.60
N GLU A 55 40.58 -48.05 43.26
CA GLU A 55 39.27 -48.44 42.73
C GLU A 55 38.36 -47.21 42.55
N LYS A 56 38.37 -46.29 43.52
CA LYS A 56 37.62 -45.03 43.44
C LYS A 56 38.13 -44.11 42.34
N ASP A 57 39.44 -44.02 42.14
CA ASP A 57 40.03 -43.24 41.05
C ASP A 57 39.58 -43.77 39.67
N ILE A 58 39.61 -45.09 39.48
CA ILE A 58 39.11 -45.74 38.25
C ILE A 58 37.62 -45.45 38.04
N ALA A 59 36.81 -45.53 39.10
CA ALA A 59 35.39 -45.23 39.01
C ALA A 59 35.13 -43.76 38.63
N ILE A 60 35.91 -42.82 39.18
CA ILE A 60 35.84 -41.40 38.83
C ILE A 60 36.20 -41.19 37.36
N ASP A 61 37.27 -41.82 36.86
CA ASP A 61 37.69 -41.66 35.47
C ASP A 61 36.66 -42.22 34.49
N ARG A 62 36.03 -43.35 34.81
CA ARG A 62 34.90 -43.88 34.03
C ARG A 62 33.72 -42.91 34.02
N ALA A 63 33.31 -42.40 35.18
CA ALA A 63 32.21 -41.44 35.27
C ALA A 63 32.50 -40.14 34.50
N LYS A 64 33.75 -39.66 34.52
CA LYS A 64 34.18 -38.50 33.72
C LYS A 64 34.09 -38.78 32.23
N ALA A 65 34.55 -39.94 31.77
CA ALA A 65 34.49 -40.33 30.37
C ALA A 65 33.04 -40.44 29.88
N GLU A 66 32.17 -41.08 30.66
CA GLU A 66 30.74 -41.21 30.36
C GLU A 66 30.04 -39.84 30.31
N SER A 67 30.29 -38.99 31.31
CA SER A 67 29.75 -37.62 31.36
C SER A 67 30.18 -36.79 30.15
N ASN A 68 31.45 -36.91 29.72
CA ASN A 68 31.95 -36.21 28.53
C ASN A 68 31.26 -36.70 27.24
N MET A 69 31.13 -38.02 27.07
CA MET A 69 30.42 -38.58 25.91
C MET A 69 28.95 -38.14 25.87
N ASN A 70 28.27 -38.12 27.03
CA ASN A 70 26.90 -37.65 27.14
C ASN A 70 26.78 -36.15 26.82
N ALA A 71 27.71 -35.32 27.31
CA ALA A 71 27.75 -33.90 27.00
C ALA A 71 27.94 -33.63 25.50
N LEU A 72 28.81 -34.40 24.83
CA LEU A 72 29.00 -34.30 23.39
C LEU A 72 27.76 -34.75 22.59
N ALA A 73 27.09 -35.82 23.03
CA ALA A 73 25.86 -36.28 22.41
C ALA A 73 24.74 -35.22 22.54
N LEU A 74 24.57 -34.64 23.74
CA LEU A 74 23.61 -33.55 23.97
C LEU A 74 23.92 -32.33 23.11
N LYS A 75 25.20 -31.96 22.99
CA LYS A 75 25.60 -30.83 22.14
C LYS A 75 25.20 -31.06 20.68
N LYS A 76 25.48 -32.24 20.12
CA LYS A 76 25.07 -32.59 18.74
C LYS A 76 23.56 -32.55 18.57
N PHE A 77 22.82 -33.10 19.54
CA PHE A 77 21.36 -33.07 19.49
C PHE A 77 20.80 -31.64 19.51
N ILE A 78 21.38 -30.75 20.31
CA ILE A 78 20.99 -29.33 20.33
C ILE A 78 21.28 -28.66 18.98
N GLU A 79 22.45 -28.92 18.39
CA GLU A 79 22.83 -28.37 17.07
C GLU A 79 21.86 -28.85 15.96
N GLU A 80 21.51 -30.14 15.94
CA GLU A 80 20.55 -30.70 14.99
C GLU A 80 19.14 -30.13 15.19
N ASN A 81 18.70 -29.97 16.44
CA ASN A 81 17.39 -29.40 16.75
C ASN A 81 17.31 -27.91 16.37
N GLN A 82 18.39 -27.15 16.58
CA GLN A 82 18.50 -25.77 16.10
C GLN A 82 18.46 -25.69 14.58
N LYS A 83 19.16 -26.60 13.89
CA LYS A 83 19.11 -26.70 12.43
C LYS A 83 17.68 -26.98 11.95
N LEU A 84 17.02 -28.00 12.53
CA LEU A 84 15.65 -28.34 12.19
C LEU A 84 14.68 -27.17 12.43
N ALA A 85 14.83 -26.45 13.55
CA ALA A 85 14.02 -25.27 13.84
C ALA A 85 14.19 -24.17 12.77
N SER A 86 15.41 -23.95 12.27
CA SER A 86 15.65 -22.97 11.21
C SER A 86 15.10 -23.42 9.85
N GLU A 87 15.15 -24.71 9.53
CA GLU A 87 14.48 -25.28 8.35
C GLU A 87 12.96 -25.17 8.43
N CYS A 88 12.35 -25.45 9.60
CA CYS A 88 10.93 -25.25 9.83
C CYS A 88 10.53 -23.78 9.65
N ALA A 89 11.29 -22.84 10.22
CA ALA A 89 11.01 -21.41 10.06
C ALA A 89 11.11 -20.96 8.59
N HIS A 90 12.10 -21.48 7.86
CA HIS A 90 12.25 -21.21 6.44
C HIS A 90 11.08 -21.77 5.61
N LEU A 91 10.69 -23.02 5.85
CA LEU A 91 9.54 -23.64 5.17
C LEU A 91 8.23 -22.89 5.47
N LEU A 92 8.00 -22.50 6.72
CA LEU A 92 6.84 -21.68 7.10
C LEU A 92 6.84 -20.33 6.36
N SER A 93 8.00 -19.68 6.24
CA SER A 93 8.10 -18.45 5.45
C SER A 93 7.75 -18.68 3.99
N GLN A 94 8.14 -19.81 3.40
CA GLN A 94 7.74 -20.15 2.03
C GLN A 94 6.25 -20.44 1.92
N CYS A 95 5.67 -21.21 2.85
CA CYS A 95 4.22 -21.47 2.87
C CYS A 95 3.42 -20.17 2.89
N ASN A 96 3.79 -19.22 3.76
CA ASN A 96 3.11 -17.93 3.83
C ASN A 96 3.21 -17.14 2.52
N LYS A 97 4.37 -17.19 1.82
CA LYS A 97 4.52 -16.55 0.50
C LYS A 97 3.57 -17.16 -0.53
N TRP A 98 3.51 -18.49 -0.59
CA TRP A 98 2.61 -19.18 -1.51
C TRP A 98 1.14 -18.94 -1.18
N GLU A 99 0.78 -18.87 0.10
CA GLU A 99 -0.57 -18.52 0.53
C GLU A 99 -0.98 -17.11 0.09
N THR A 100 -0.07 -16.14 0.20
CA THR A 100 -0.31 -14.79 -0.34
C THR A 100 -0.45 -14.78 -1.86
N GLU A 101 0.33 -15.57 -2.57
CA GLU A 101 0.26 -15.66 -4.03
C GLU A 101 -1.04 -16.35 -4.49
N CYS A 102 -1.47 -17.43 -3.82
CA CYS A 102 -2.76 -18.07 -4.08
C CYS A 102 -3.93 -17.10 -3.87
N SER A 103 -3.88 -16.33 -2.78
CA SER A 103 -4.90 -15.31 -2.49
C SER A 103 -4.96 -14.24 -3.59
N LEU A 104 -3.79 -13.89 -4.15
CA LEU A 104 -3.69 -12.95 -5.26
C LEU A 104 -4.36 -13.50 -6.53
N TYR A 105 -4.06 -14.75 -6.87
CA TYR A 105 -4.69 -15.42 -8.03
C TYR A 105 -6.20 -15.55 -7.88
N ASP A 106 -6.70 -15.84 -6.68
CA ASP A 106 -8.13 -15.89 -6.42
C ASP A 106 -8.78 -14.52 -6.62
N HIS A 107 -8.14 -13.45 -6.12
CA HIS A 107 -8.61 -12.08 -6.33
C HIS A 107 -8.60 -11.67 -7.81
N ASP A 108 -7.52 -11.98 -8.53
CA ASP A 108 -7.42 -11.67 -9.96
C ASP A 108 -8.47 -12.44 -10.79
N ARG A 109 -8.75 -13.69 -10.42
CA ARG A 109 -9.81 -14.49 -11.06
C ARG A 109 -11.19 -13.87 -10.84
N GLU A 110 -11.48 -13.42 -9.62
CA GLU A 110 -12.74 -12.76 -9.28
C GLU A 110 -12.89 -11.44 -10.05
N ALA A 111 -11.85 -10.59 -10.05
CA ALA A 111 -11.84 -9.34 -10.81
C ALA A 111 -12.07 -9.53 -12.32
N LEU A 112 -11.49 -10.59 -12.91
CA LEU A 112 -11.72 -10.93 -14.32
C LEU A 112 -13.15 -11.41 -14.58
N MET A 113 -13.75 -12.14 -13.63
CA MET A 113 -15.14 -12.57 -13.74
C MET A 113 -16.09 -11.37 -13.69
N ASP A 114 -15.88 -10.45 -12.76
CA ASP A 114 -16.66 -9.22 -12.64
C ASP A 114 -16.55 -8.35 -13.89
N PHE A 115 -15.33 -8.19 -14.41
CA PHE A 115 -15.11 -7.48 -15.67
C PHE A 115 -15.88 -8.12 -16.83
N GLY A 116 -15.90 -9.45 -16.91
CA GLY A 116 -16.69 -10.19 -17.91
C GLY A 116 -18.19 -9.90 -17.78
N ASN A 117 -18.72 -9.96 -16.56
CA ASN A 117 -20.13 -9.65 -16.28
C ASN A 117 -20.50 -8.21 -16.66
N GLU A 118 -19.64 -7.23 -16.34
CA GLU A 118 -19.84 -5.83 -16.73
C GLU A 118 -19.79 -5.62 -18.24
N ALA A 119 -18.86 -6.29 -18.93
CA ALA A 119 -18.74 -6.22 -20.37
C ALA A 119 -19.99 -6.79 -21.07
N ASP A 120 -20.48 -7.94 -20.60
CA ASP A 120 -21.71 -8.57 -21.10
C ASP A 120 -22.93 -7.69 -20.84
N GLN A 121 -23.02 -7.06 -19.67
CA GLN A 121 -24.11 -6.13 -19.35
C GLN A 121 -24.09 -4.91 -20.29
N ARG A 122 -22.91 -4.31 -20.51
CA ARG A 122 -22.75 -3.19 -21.46
C ARG A 122 -23.11 -3.57 -22.89
N ALA A 123 -22.74 -4.78 -23.31
CA ALA A 123 -23.11 -5.29 -24.63
C ALA A 123 -24.63 -5.40 -24.79
N LYS A 124 -25.33 -5.94 -23.78
CA LYS A 124 -26.80 -6.01 -23.76
C LYS A 124 -27.46 -4.63 -23.80
N GLU A 125 -26.93 -3.67 -23.05
CA GLU A 125 -27.43 -2.29 -23.05
C GLU A 125 -27.26 -1.63 -24.43
N ALA A 126 -26.11 -1.83 -25.07
CA ALA A 126 -25.86 -1.34 -26.43
C ALA A 126 -26.78 -2.00 -27.46
N GLU A 127 -27.02 -3.32 -27.36
CA GLU A 127 -27.97 -4.04 -28.22
C GLU A 127 -29.39 -3.50 -28.08
N LEU A 128 -29.85 -3.27 -26.85
CA LEU A 128 -31.16 -2.66 -26.60
C LEU A 128 -31.24 -1.24 -27.18
N HIS A 129 -30.18 -0.44 -27.03
CA HIS A 129 -30.15 0.92 -27.58
C HIS A 129 -30.22 0.92 -29.10
N VAL A 130 -29.50 0.00 -29.77
CA VAL A 130 -29.58 -0.17 -31.23
C VAL A 130 -31.00 -0.56 -31.65
N GLN A 131 -31.65 -1.50 -30.96
CA GLN A 131 -33.02 -1.90 -31.28
C GLN A 131 -34.01 -0.72 -31.19
N VAL A 132 -33.89 0.11 -30.14
CA VAL A 132 -34.71 1.33 -29.99
C VAL A 132 -34.46 2.30 -31.14
N LEU A 133 -33.20 2.59 -31.46
CA LEU A 133 -32.86 3.48 -32.58
C LEU A 133 -33.32 2.93 -33.94
N GLU A 134 -33.25 1.60 -34.15
CA GLU A 134 -33.75 0.95 -35.36
C GLU A 134 -35.28 1.09 -35.50
N GLU A 135 -36.01 1.06 -34.38
CA GLU A 135 -37.46 1.32 -34.35
C GLU A 135 -37.77 2.79 -34.63
N GLU A 136 -37.08 3.74 -33.96
CA GLU A 136 -37.24 5.18 -34.21
C GLU A 136 -36.93 5.55 -35.67
N VAL A 137 -35.84 5.01 -36.24
CA VAL A 137 -35.49 5.24 -37.65
C VAL A 137 -36.56 4.67 -38.58
N ARG A 138 -37.16 3.53 -38.25
CA ARG A 138 -38.27 2.94 -39.01
C ARG A 138 -39.49 3.86 -38.99
N GLU A 139 -39.89 4.32 -37.81
CA GLU A 139 -41.02 5.25 -37.64
C GLU A 139 -40.80 6.57 -38.41
N LEU A 140 -39.64 7.21 -38.24
CA LEU A 140 -39.30 8.44 -38.96
C LEU A 140 -39.24 8.23 -40.47
N SER A 141 -38.77 7.06 -40.92
CA SER A 141 -38.74 6.72 -42.35
C SER A 141 -40.15 6.56 -42.93
N GLU A 142 -41.07 5.95 -42.17
CA GLU A 142 -42.48 5.84 -42.55
C GLU A 142 -43.16 7.21 -42.59
N GLU A 143 -42.91 8.07 -41.59
CA GLU A 143 -43.43 9.43 -41.53
C GLU A 143 -42.90 10.32 -42.67
N LEU A 144 -41.59 10.26 -42.97
CA LEU A 144 -40.99 10.98 -44.08
C LEU A 144 -41.60 10.53 -45.42
N LYS A 145 -41.81 9.22 -45.59
CA LYS A 145 -42.48 8.67 -46.77
C LYS A 145 -43.92 9.17 -46.87
N PHE A 146 -44.64 9.29 -45.75
CA PHE A 146 -45.97 9.87 -45.72
C PHE A 146 -45.97 11.31 -46.22
N TYR A 147 -45.15 12.20 -45.64
CA TYR A 147 -45.08 13.60 -46.06
C TYR A 147 -44.58 13.78 -47.49
N LYS A 148 -43.66 12.93 -47.95
CA LYS A 148 -43.20 12.94 -49.34
C LYS A 148 -44.36 12.68 -50.30
N ASN A 149 -45.21 11.70 -49.99
CA ASN A 149 -46.38 11.40 -50.82
C ASN A 149 -47.42 12.53 -50.78
N GLU A 150 -47.66 13.17 -49.63
CA GLU A 150 -48.52 14.36 -49.54
C GLU A 150 -47.98 15.54 -50.36
N TYR A 151 -46.68 15.82 -50.25
CA TYR A 151 -46.03 16.89 -51.00
C TYR A 151 -46.09 16.62 -52.52
N GLU A 152 -45.79 15.40 -52.96
CA GLU A 152 -45.93 15.00 -54.36
C GLU A 152 -47.38 15.10 -54.86
N ALA A 153 -48.39 14.86 -54.00
CA ALA A 153 -49.80 15.09 -54.33
C ALA A 153 -50.15 16.58 -54.46
N HIS A 154 -49.56 17.46 -53.64
CA HIS A 154 -49.81 18.91 -53.65
C HIS A 154 -49.04 19.68 -54.73
N VAL A 155 -47.84 19.25 -55.11
CA VAL A 155 -47.02 19.89 -56.17
C VAL A 155 -47.67 19.79 -57.55
N VAL A 156 -48.55 18.81 -57.76
CA VAL A 156 -49.30 18.67 -59.02
C VAL A 156 -50.37 19.77 -59.16
N ASP A 157 -50.73 20.49 -58.09
CA ASP A 157 -51.90 21.40 -58.06
C ASP A 157 -51.56 22.90 -57.91
N ALA A 158 -50.28 23.29 -57.80
CA ALA A 158 -49.89 24.68 -57.50
C ALA A 158 -48.89 25.26 -58.52
N SER A 159 -49.38 25.60 -59.71
CA SER A 159 -48.68 26.46 -60.66
C SER A 159 -49.11 27.94 -60.48
N ALA A 160 -48.31 28.70 -59.73
CA ALA A 160 -48.21 30.18 -59.62
C ALA A 160 -49.27 30.94 -58.77
N PRO A 161 -49.03 32.20 -58.28
CA PRO A 161 -47.81 33.05 -58.27
C PRO A 161 -47.36 33.49 -56.84
N GLY A 162 -46.09 33.24 -56.48
CA GLY A 162 -45.63 33.28 -55.07
C GLY A 162 -45.19 34.62 -54.44
N THR A 163 -45.04 35.71 -55.20
CA THR A 163 -44.28 36.87 -54.70
C THR A 163 -45.04 37.82 -53.77
N ALA A 164 -46.36 37.98 -53.94
CA ALA A 164 -47.14 38.91 -53.11
C ALA A 164 -47.56 38.29 -51.74
N ALA A 165 -47.78 36.98 -51.72
CA ALA A 165 -48.06 36.24 -50.49
C ALA A 165 -46.81 36.15 -49.60
N GLU A 166 -45.64 35.99 -50.21
CA GLU A 166 -44.34 35.97 -49.52
C GLU A 166 -44.07 37.29 -48.79
N GLU A 167 -44.23 38.44 -49.46
CA GLU A 167 -44.05 39.75 -48.83
C GLU A 167 -45.00 39.96 -47.63
N SER A 168 -46.25 39.49 -47.73
CA SER A 168 -47.25 39.59 -46.65
C SER A 168 -46.94 38.68 -45.46
N LEU A 169 -46.43 37.46 -45.70
CA LEU A 169 -46.03 36.54 -44.65
C LEU A 169 -44.77 37.04 -43.95
N LEU A 170 -43.82 37.57 -44.70
CA LEU A 170 -42.57 38.13 -44.19
C LEU A 170 -42.83 39.37 -43.32
N GLU A 171 -43.79 40.21 -43.69
CA GLU A 171 -44.26 41.33 -42.85
C GLU A 171 -44.83 40.83 -41.50
N SER A 172 -45.61 39.74 -41.52
CA SER A 172 -46.17 39.14 -40.30
C SER A 172 -45.09 38.57 -39.39
N VAL A 173 -44.06 37.91 -39.96
CA VAL A 173 -42.94 37.35 -39.18
C VAL A 173 -42.08 38.45 -38.58
N LEU A 174 -41.76 39.49 -39.36
CA LEU A 174 -40.99 40.62 -38.84
C LEU A 174 -41.77 41.40 -37.77
N ALA A 175 -43.10 41.48 -37.87
CA ALA A 175 -43.93 42.09 -36.83
C ALA A 175 -43.93 41.30 -35.50
N THR A 176 -43.75 39.98 -35.55
CA THR A 176 -43.60 39.17 -34.32
C THR A 176 -42.21 39.26 -33.69
N LEU A 177 -41.18 39.56 -34.47
CA LEU A 177 -39.78 39.59 -34.01
C LEU A 177 -39.34 40.97 -33.52
N ILE A 178 -39.98 42.04 -33.97
CA ILE A 178 -39.54 43.43 -33.75
C ILE A 178 -40.63 44.19 -33.01
N THR A 179 -40.30 44.78 -31.86
CA THR A 179 -41.22 45.64 -31.11
C THR A 179 -41.18 47.09 -31.63
N GLU A 180 -42.26 47.88 -31.43
CA GLU A 180 -42.36 49.23 -32.03
C GLU A 180 -41.23 50.21 -31.63
N ASP A 181 -40.53 49.97 -30.53
CA ASP A 181 -39.43 50.80 -30.02
C ASP A 181 -38.13 50.66 -30.85
N GLU A 182 -38.03 49.62 -31.68
CA GLU A 182 -36.84 49.25 -32.44
C GLU A 182 -36.74 49.95 -33.81
N ALA A 183 -37.74 50.72 -34.24
CA ALA A 183 -37.65 51.52 -35.46
C ALA A 183 -36.54 52.60 -35.38
N VAL A 184 -36.22 53.06 -34.16
CA VAL A 184 -35.16 54.04 -33.88
C VAL A 184 -33.76 53.40 -34.00
N SER A 185 -33.62 52.10 -33.72
CA SER A 185 -32.35 51.38 -33.77
C SER A 185 -31.84 51.19 -35.21
N GLY A 186 -32.74 50.93 -36.17
CA GLY A 186 -32.42 50.81 -37.59
C GLY A 186 -31.85 52.10 -38.19
N ARG A 187 -32.41 53.26 -37.81
CA ARG A 187 -31.89 54.57 -38.26
C ARG A 187 -30.53 54.88 -37.64
N ALA A 188 -30.37 54.66 -36.33
CA ALA A 188 -29.11 54.83 -35.63
C ALA A 188 -28.01 53.90 -36.19
N PHE A 189 -28.37 52.69 -36.63
CA PHE A 189 -27.47 51.77 -37.30
C PHE A 189 -26.97 52.30 -38.65
N LEU A 190 -27.85 52.86 -39.48
CA LEU A 190 -27.42 53.49 -40.73
C LEU A 190 -26.56 54.74 -40.50
N GLU A 191 -26.87 55.54 -39.47
CA GLU A 191 -26.08 56.71 -39.08
C GLU A 191 -24.67 56.30 -38.62
N ALA A 192 -24.56 55.27 -37.77
CA ALA A 192 -23.29 54.71 -37.30
C ALA A 192 -22.44 54.09 -38.43
N ASN A 193 -23.08 53.63 -39.52
CA ASN A 193 -22.44 53.03 -40.68
C ASN A 193 -22.44 53.95 -41.92
N SER A 194 -22.67 55.25 -41.74
CA SER A 194 -22.77 56.26 -42.83
C SER A 194 -21.48 56.45 -43.65
N VAL A 195 -20.36 55.88 -43.19
CA VAL A 195 -19.11 55.76 -43.95
C VAL A 195 -19.31 54.91 -45.21
N HIS A 196 -20.26 53.97 -45.18
CA HIS A 196 -20.61 53.14 -46.32
C HIS A 196 -21.65 53.84 -47.21
N GLU A 197 -21.29 54.01 -48.48
CA GLU A 197 -22.10 54.72 -49.48
C GLU A 197 -23.55 54.19 -49.62
N PRO A 198 -23.83 52.87 -49.52
CA PRO A 198 -25.20 52.35 -49.52
C PRO A 198 -26.00 52.75 -48.27
N CYS A 199 -25.38 52.74 -47.09
CA CYS A 199 -26.04 53.14 -45.84
C CYS A 199 -26.39 54.64 -45.87
N GLN A 200 -25.51 55.46 -46.45
CA GLN A 200 -25.74 56.89 -46.64
C GLN A 200 -26.89 57.17 -47.64
N ARG A 201 -26.98 56.40 -48.73
CA ARG A 201 -28.10 56.51 -49.68
C ARG A 201 -29.42 56.07 -49.06
N MET A 202 -29.44 54.96 -48.34
CA MET A 202 -30.64 54.47 -47.63
C MET A 202 -31.10 55.46 -46.56
N LEU A 203 -30.17 56.09 -45.83
CA LEU A 203 -30.49 57.09 -44.83
C LEU A 203 -31.12 58.36 -45.42
N LYS A 204 -30.71 58.77 -46.63
CA LYS A 204 -31.31 59.92 -47.34
C LYS A 204 -32.74 59.66 -47.83
N MET A 205 -33.10 58.40 -48.02
CA MET A 205 -34.44 57.97 -48.45
C MET A 205 -35.24 57.34 -47.30
N TRP A 206 -34.80 57.53 -46.05
CA TRP A 206 -35.35 56.81 -44.88
C TRP A 206 -36.87 56.95 -44.76
N ASP A 207 -37.39 58.18 -44.92
CA ASP A 207 -38.82 58.48 -44.82
C ASP A 207 -39.65 57.89 -45.97
N ASP A 208 -38.99 57.46 -47.06
CA ASP A 208 -39.59 56.84 -48.25
C ASP A 208 -39.40 55.31 -48.29
N LEU A 209 -38.75 54.71 -47.29
CA LEU A 209 -38.52 53.27 -47.24
C LEU A 209 -39.81 52.51 -46.95
N LYS A 210 -39.95 51.32 -47.56
CA LYS A 210 -41.04 50.40 -47.22
C LYS A 210 -40.94 49.98 -45.74
N PRO A 211 -42.07 49.76 -45.05
CA PRO A 211 -42.08 49.28 -43.65
C PRO A 211 -41.24 48.01 -43.43
N LEU A 212 -41.35 47.04 -44.35
CA LEU A 212 -40.49 45.85 -44.39
C LEU A 212 -39.00 46.19 -44.33
N THR A 213 -38.57 47.16 -45.14
CA THR A 213 -37.17 47.55 -45.24
C THR A 213 -36.69 48.20 -43.94
N VAL A 214 -37.52 49.02 -43.30
CA VAL A 214 -37.21 49.61 -41.99
C VAL A 214 -37.07 48.52 -40.93
N LYS A 215 -37.98 47.55 -40.89
CA LYS A 215 -37.93 46.40 -39.97
C LYS A 215 -36.68 45.54 -40.17
N VAL A 216 -36.31 45.21 -41.41
CA VAL A 216 -35.08 44.45 -41.69
C VAL A 216 -33.83 45.21 -41.22
N LEU A 217 -33.81 46.54 -41.36
CA LEU A 217 -32.69 47.36 -40.89
C LEU A 217 -32.62 47.43 -39.36
N SER A 218 -33.76 47.51 -38.68
CA SER A 218 -33.84 47.40 -37.22
C SER A 218 -33.31 46.05 -36.73
N LEU A 219 -33.70 44.94 -37.37
CA LEU A 219 -33.16 43.61 -37.06
C LEU A 219 -31.64 43.53 -37.25
N ALA A 220 -31.13 44.13 -38.33
CA ALA A 220 -29.68 44.19 -38.59
C ALA A 220 -28.93 45.00 -37.51
N ALA A 221 -29.54 46.06 -36.98
CA ALA A 221 -29.01 46.85 -35.88
C ALA A 221 -28.87 46.02 -34.60
N GLU A 222 -29.91 45.27 -34.24
CA GLU A 222 -29.92 44.41 -33.06
C GLU A 222 -28.92 43.26 -33.18
N LEU A 223 -28.88 42.61 -34.35
CA LEU A 223 -27.91 41.56 -34.63
C LEU A 223 -26.48 42.07 -34.42
N LYS A 224 -26.19 43.30 -34.84
CA LYS A 224 -24.88 43.92 -34.64
C LYS A 224 -24.61 44.27 -33.17
N SER A 225 -25.63 44.66 -32.41
CA SER A 225 -25.52 44.88 -30.96
C SER A 225 -25.23 43.57 -30.23
N HIS A 226 -26.02 42.54 -30.49
CA HIS A 226 -25.83 41.21 -29.91
C HIS A 226 -24.50 40.56 -30.28
N GLU A 227 -23.98 40.82 -31.48
CA GLU A 227 -22.63 40.39 -31.86
C GLU A 227 -21.57 41.00 -30.94
N LYS A 228 -21.67 42.30 -30.61
CA LYS A 228 -20.76 42.96 -29.66
C LYS A 228 -20.93 42.41 -28.25
N ASP A 229 -22.16 42.24 -27.79
CA ASP A 229 -22.45 41.69 -26.45
C ASP A 229 -21.90 40.28 -26.31
N LYS A 230 -22.05 39.46 -27.35
CA LYS A 230 -21.47 38.10 -27.42
C LYS A 230 -19.96 38.12 -27.29
N GLU A 231 -19.26 39.03 -27.98
CA GLU A 231 -17.80 39.15 -27.85
C GLU A 231 -17.37 39.65 -26.45
N HIS A 232 -18.14 40.56 -25.84
CA HIS A 232 -17.93 40.97 -24.46
C HIS A 232 -18.13 39.82 -23.47
N LEU A 233 -19.19 39.02 -23.64
CA LEU A 233 -19.46 37.84 -22.82
C LEU A 233 -18.37 36.78 -22.98
N ARG A 234 -17.90 36.52 -24.22
CA ARG A 234 -16.75 35.64 -24.48
C ARG A 234 -15.50 36.10 -23.74
N THR A 235 -15.19 37.39 -23.82
CA THR A 235 -14.02 37.96 -23.13
C THR A 235 -14.14 37.82 -21.60
N ASN A 236 -15.32 38.09 -21.05
CA ASN A 236 -15.58 37.97 -19.62
C ASN A 236 -15.50 36.51 -19.15
N LEU A 237 -16.01 35.57 -19.94
CA LEU A 237 -15.94 34.15 -19.65
C LEU A 237 -14.48 33.66 -19.62
N CYS A 238 -13.67 34.01 -20.62
CA CYS A 238 -12.24 33.67 -20.62
C CYS A 238 -11.52 34.23 -19.39
N ARG A 239 -11.81 35.49 -18.99
CA ARG A 239 -11.22 36.08 -17.78
C ARG A 239 -11.66 35.34 -16.51
N ALA A 240 -12.93 34.99 -16.40
CA ALA A 240 -13.44 34.23 -15.25
C ALA A 240 -12.79 32.85 -15.15
N GLU A 241 -12.57 32.16 -16.27
CA GLU A 241 -11.86 30.88 -16.32
C GLU A 241 -10.39 31.02 -15.88
N GLU A 242 -9.70 32.09 -16.30
CA GLU A 242 -8.33 32.40 -15.86
C GLU A 242 -8.27 32.67 -14.34
N GLU A 243 -9.20 33.46 -13.80
CA GLU A 243 -9.30 33.75 -12.37
C GLU A 243 -9.55 32.48 -11.55
N VAL A 244 -10.48 31.62 -11.99
CA VAL A 244 -10.74 30.32 -11.35
C VAL A 244 -9.49 29.44 -11.37
N ASN A 245 -8.73 29.40 -12.47
CA ASN A 245 -7.50 28.63 -12.57
C ASN A 245 -6.40 29.17 -11.64
N LEU A 246 -6.28 30.49 -11.50
CA LEU A 246 -5.36 31.12 -10.55
C LEU A 246 -5.73 30.78 -9.10
N LEU A 247 -7.02 30.92 -8.74
CA LEU A 247 -7.52 30.57 -7.41
C LEU A 247 -7.33 29.09 -7.11
N PHE A 248 -7.55 28.20 -8.08
CA PHE A 248 -7.33 26.77 -7.92
C PHE A 248 -5.85 26.47 -7.60
N LYS A 249 -4.91 27.11 -8.30
CA LYS A 249 -3.47 26.97 -8.02
C LYS A 249 -3.10 27.50 -6.63
N GLU A 250 -3.65 28.65 -6.25
CA GLU A 250 -3.43 29.23 -4.92
C GLU A 250 -3.99 28.33 -3.80
N ASN A 251 -5.21 27.80 -3.96
CA ASN A 251 -5.80 26.87 -3.01
C ASN A 251 -4.95 25.61 -2.85
N ASN A 252 -4.46 25.04 -3.96
CA ASN A 252 -3.61 23.85 -3.89
C ASN A 252 -2.30 24.12 -3.13
N MET A 253 -1.69 25.30 -3.33
CA MET A 253 -0.51 25.73 -2.56
C MET A 253 -0.82 25.89 -1.07
N LEU A 254 -1.97 26.48 -0.73
CA LEU A 254 -2.43 26.61 0.65
C LEU A 254 -2.72 25.26 1.30
N ASP A 255 -3.30 24.31 0.58
CA ASP A 255 -3.55 22.95 1.06
C ASP A 255 -2.25 22.16 1.30
N GLU A 256 -1.26 22.34 0.44
CA GLU A 256 0.09 21.78 0.63
C GLU A 256 0.71 22.30 1.94
N GLU A 257 0.60 23.62 2.18
CA GLU A 257 1.17 24.26 3.36
C GLU A 257 0.39 23.93 4.64
N ASN A 258 -0.94 23.88 4.59
CA ASN A 258 -1.78 23.41 5.68
C ASN A 258 -1.45 21.97 6.07
N ARG A 259 -1.26 21.07 5.09
CA ARG A 259 -0.80 19.69 5.35
C ARG A 259 0.59 19.66 5.99
N ARG A 260 1.52 20.53 5.59
CA ARG A 260 2.84 20.65 6.24
C ARG A 260 2.74 21.14 7.68
N LEU A 261 1.97 22.20 7.92
CA LEU A 261 1.75 22.74 9.27
C LEU A 261 1.07 21.73 10.18
N LEU A 262 0.06 20.99 9.70
CA LEU A 262 -0.60 19.95 10.47
C LEU A 262 0.36 18.81 10.85
N LYS A 263 1.26 18.42 9.95
CA LYS A 263 2.34 17.45 10.26
C LYS A 263 3.29 17.98 11.32
N LEU A 264 3.65 19.27 11.27
CA LEU A 264 4.50 19.90 12.28
C LEU A 264 3.80 19.98 13.64
N TYR A 265 2.54 20.41 13.69
CA TYR A 265 1.72 20.45 14.90
C TYR A 265 1.59 19.07 15.55
N ASN A 266 1.28 18.03 14.76
CA ASN A 266 1.19 16.65 15.26
C ASN A 266 2.54 16.14 15.78
N ARG A 267 3.66 16.48 15.12
CA ARG A 267 5.00 16.17 15.62
C ARG A 267 5.25 16.86 16.96
N GLU A 268 4.98 18.15 17.08
CA GLU A 268 5.21 18.93 18.30
C GLU A 268 4.35 18.41 19.48
N ARG A 269 3.06 18.11 19.21
CA ARG A 269 2.16 17.46 20.18
C ARG A 269 2.68 16.10 20.66
N ASN A 270 3.22 15.28 19.75
CA ASN A 270 3.81 13.98 20.10
C ASN A 270 5.13 14.12 20.88
N HIS A 271 5.83 15.26 20.80
CA HIS A 271 7.06 15.52 21.57
C HIS A 271 6.77 16.04 22.98
N GLN A 272 5.63 16.70 23.23
CA GLN A 272 5.25 17.16 24.57
C GLN A 272 4.74 16.05 25.50
N GLY A 273 4.42 14.86 24.97
CA GLY A 273 3.96 13.70 25.76
C GLY A 273 5.05 12.88 26.46
N SER A 274 6.34 13.18 26.24
CA SER A 274 7.47 12.37 26.72
C SER A 274 8.29 13.07 27.83
N ASN A 275 7.63 13.67 28.82
CA ASN A 275 8.29 14.11 30.05
C ASN A 275 7.99 13.13 31.18
N GLY A 276 8.68 11.98 31.14
CA GLY A 276 8.45 10.87 32.06
C GLY A 276 9.65 9.94 32.21
N LYS A 277 10.73 10.46 32.81
CA LYS A 277 11.61 9.77 33.79
C LYS A 277 12.48 8.55 33.36
N HIS A 278 13.76 8.67 33.78
CA HIS A 278 14.78 7.62 34.01
C HIS A 278 15.44 7.03 32.75
N THR A 279 16.75 6.79 32.61
CA THR A 279 18.02 7.02 33.33
C THR A 279 19.09 6.44 32.38
N SER A 280 20.32 7.01 32.33
CA SER A 280 21.63 6.35 32.02
C SER A 280 21.68 5.27 30.90
N THR A 281 22.53 5.28 29.88
CA THR A 281 24.00 5.47 29.85
C THR A 281 24.50 5.20 28.41
N ALA A 282 25.73 5.67 28.13
CA ALA A 282 26.51 5.65 26.88
C ALA A 282 26.62 4.32 26.09
N SER A 283 26.91 4.40 24.77
CA SER A 283 28.26 4.10 24.21
C SER A 283 28.28 3.84 22.68
N ALA A 284 29.16 4.61 22.01
CA ALA A 284 29.95 4.42 20.79
C ALA A 284 29.68 3.32 19.71
N LYS A 285 29.48 3.78 18.46
CA LYS A 285 30.42 3.76 17.29
C LYS A 285 31.24 2.48 16.98
N SER A 286 31.09 1.91 15.77
CA SER A 286 32.14 1.42 14.82
C SER A 286 31.51 0.49 13.75
N ASN A 287 31.56 0.82 12.45
CA ASN A 287 32.57 0.59 11.39
C ASN A 287 32.44 -0.70 10.55
N LYS A 288 32.45 -0.44 9.23
CA LYS A 288 32.67 -1.27 8.02
C LYS A 288 33.67 -2.44 8.16
N ARG A 289 33.46 -3.54 7.40
CA ARG A 289 34.26 -3.93 6.20
C ARG A 289 33.83 -5.27 5.54
N LYS A 290 34.15 -5.36 4.24
CA LYS A 290 33.97 -6.44 3.23
C LYS A 290 35.02 -7.56 3.35
N SER A 291 34.75 -8.77 2.82
CA SER A 291 35.63 -9.50 1.86
C SER A 291 35.07 -10.87 1.39
N SER A 292 35.38 -11.20 0.14
CA SER A 292 35.17 -12.41 -0.71
C SER A 292 35.95 -13.67 -0.24
N SER A 293 36.00 -14.89 -0.82
CA SER A 293 35.75 -15.50 -2.16
C SER A 293 35.92 -17.05 -2.04
N LYS A 294 35.21 -17.89 -2.83
CA LYS A 294 35.74 -18.95 -3.76
C LYS A 294 34.77 -20.12 -4.06
N MET A 295 34.55 -20.28 -5.37
CA MET A 295 34.37 -21.47 -6.24
C MET A 295 34.01 -22.85 -5.65
N SER A 296 32.91 -23.44 -6.14
CA SER A 296 32.92 -24.70 -6.92
C SER A 296 31.51 -25.01 -7.45
N SER A 297 31.44 -25.55 -8.66
CA SER A 297 30.30 -26.22 -9.28
C SER A 297 30.82 -27.62 -9.72
N PRO A 298 30.00 -28.69 -9.88
CA PRO A 298 28.88 -28.70 -10.83
C PRO A 298 27.62 -29.53 -10.48
N ILE A 299 26.51 -29.12 -11.10
CA ILE A 299 25.36 -29.91 -11.59
C ILE A 299 24.60 -30.78 -10.57
N GLU A 300 23.48 -30.23 -10.11
CA GLU A 300 22.19 -30.93 -10.03
C GLU A 300 21.10 -29.89 -10.28
N LYS A 301 20.09 -30.24 -11.07
CA LYS A 301 18.96 -29.37 -11.43
C LYS A 301 18.18 -28.96 -10.18
N LYS A 302 18.64 -27.92 -9.49
CA LYS A 302 17.87 -27.15 -8.51
C LYS A 302 17.22 -26.00 -9.26
N ILE A 303 15.89 -25.95 -9.16
CA ILE A 303 15.14 -24.74 -9.47
C ILE A 303 15.60 -23.71 -8.42
N ASP A 304 16.37 -22.74 -8.89
CA ASP A 304 16.99 -21.70 -8.07
C ASP A 304 15.95 -20.60 -7.84
N PHE A 305 15.31 -20.59 -6.67
CA PHE A 305 14.40 -19.51 -6.24
C PHE A 305 15.16 -18.38 -5.55
N SER A 306 16.32 -17.98 -6.09
CA SER A 306 17.06 -16.81 -5.62
C SER A 306 16.86 -15.58 -6.51
N GLU A 307 15.89 -15.61 -7.42
CA GLU A 307 15.42 -14.39 -8.07
C GLU A 307 14.56 -13.57 -7.11
N GLN A 308 14.91 -12.30 -7.08
CA GLN A 308 14.34 -11.24 -6.28
C GLN A 308 12.91 -10.95 -6.77
N ASP A 309 11.98 -11.86 -6.49
CA ASP A 309 10.57 -11.69 -6.80
C ASP A 309 10.02 -10.55 -5.96
N SER A 310 10.00 -9.36 -6.57
CA SER A 310 9.15 -8.29 -6.10
C SER A 310 7.72 -8.82 -6.13
N ALA A 311 7.11 -8.92 -4.95
CA ALA A 311 5.72 -9.35 -4.81
C ALA A 311 4.85 -8.63 -5.86
N ARG A 312 4.27 -9.42 -6.76
CA ARG A 312 3.36 -8.96 -7.80
C ARG A 312 2.23 -8.18 -7.14
N LYS A 313 1.87 -7.03 -7.71
CA LYS A 313 0.68 -6.28 -7.27
C LYS A 313 -0.57 -6.91 -7.89
N PRO A 314 -1.71 -6.92 -7.18
CA PRO A 314 -2.98 -7.36 -7.76
C PRO A 314 -3.27 -6.58 -9.03
N LEU A 315 -3.99 -7.20 -9.96
CA LEU A 315 -4.50 -6.47 -11.12
C LEU A 315 -5.39 -5.34 -10.60
N SER A 316 -5.01 -4.09 -10.87
CA SER A 316 -5.91 -2.97 -10.65
C SER A 316 -7.19 -3.22 -11.45
N PRO A 317 -8.38 -2.85 -10.93
CA PRO A 317 -9.61 -2.86 -11.73
C PRO A 317 -9.33 -2.15 -13.06
N LEU A 318 -9.53 -2.87 -14.17
CA LEU A 318 -9.27 -2.33 -15.50
C LEU A 318 -10.16 -1.11 -15.70
N LEU A 319 -9.55 0.08 -15.70
CA LEU A 319 -10.27 1.34 -15.84
C LEU A 319 -11.09 1.31 -17.14
N LEU A 320 -12.40 1.46 -16.96
CA LEU A 320 -13.43 1.55 -17.97
C LEU A 320 -13.02 2.51 -19.09
N ASN A 321 -12.81 1.99 -20.30
CA ASN A 321 -12.83 2.80 -21.52
C ASN A 321 -14.29 3.02 -21.94
N SER A 322 -15.07 3.70 -21.10
CA SER A 322 -16.34 4.30 -21.49
C SER A 322 -16.18 5.82 -21.52
N PRO A 323 -16.61 6.53 -22.58
CA PRO A 323 -16.45 7.98 -22.68
C PRO A 323 -17.14 8.77 -21.54
N GLU A 324 -18.02 8.13 -20.76
CA GLU A 324 -18.73 8.76 -19.64
C GLU A 324 -17.97 8.72 -18.30
N SER A 325 -16.99 7.84 -18.13
CA SER A 325 -16.26 7.67 -16.85
C SER A 325 -15.26 8.81 -16.54
N ARG A 326 -15.00 9.72 -17.49
CA ARG A 326 -14.12 10.88 -17.28
C ARG A 326 -14.73 11.95 -16.36
N THR A 327 -16.02 11.86 -16.04
CA THR A 327 -16.70 12.83 -15.16
C THR A 327 -16.76 12.38 -13.69
N LEU A 328 -16.58 11.09 -13.40
CA LEU A 328 -16.74 10.55 -12.04
C LEU A 328 -15.45 10.43 -11.21
N THR A 329 -14.27 10.58 -11.82
CA THR A 329 -12.99 10.61 -11.09
C THR A 329 -12.71 11.93 -10.36
N LYS A 330 -13.62 12.92 -10.44
CA LYS A 330 -13.51 14.19 -9.69
C LYS A 330 -14.42 14.29 -8.46
N VAL A 331 -15.25 13.28 -8.18
CA VAL A 331 -16.27 13.39 -7.11
C VAL A 331 -15.95 12.56 -5.85
N LEU A 332 -15.02 11.60 -5.90
CA LEU A 332 -14.73 10.73 -4.75
C LEU A 332 -13.58 11.19 -3.82
N ASP A 333 -12.92 12.31 -4.11
CA ASP A 333 -11.88 12.87 -3.21
C ASP A 333 -12.42 13.91 -2.20
N ASN A 334 -13.73 14.19 -2.19
CA ASN A 334 -14.36 15.15 -1.27
C ASN A 334 -15.27 14.52 -0.20
N SER A 335 -14.90 13.35 0.32
CA SER A 335 -15.55 12.79 1.49
C SER A 335 -14.56 12.10 2.43
N SER A 336 -13.86 12.92 3.23
CA SER A 336 -13.37 12.62 4.59
C SER A 336 -13.05 13.90 5.33
#